data_AF-A8NID2-F1
#
_entry.id   AF-A8NID2-F1
#
_cell.length_a   1.000
_cell.length_b   1.000
_cell.length_c   1.000
_cell.angle_alpha   90.00
_cell.angle_beta   90.00
_cell.angle_gamma   90.00
#
_symmetry.space_group_name_H-M   'P 1'
#
loop_
_entity.id
_entity.type
_entity.pdbx_description
1 polymer ?
#
loop_
_entity_poly.entity_id
_entity_poly.type
_entity_poly.pdbx_seq_one_letter_code
_entity_poly.pdbx_strand_id
1 'polypeptide(L)'
;MDSPWDDSIDDDVHRREVEWDNIASNFTNAGYREGITAGKEGALQEGFDSGFETTGAPLGREVGRARGIASAILSLLNDTPHALGLDESAANDIRDIASQLSNIRFSDIAPPDLEAEEHEREHRLANGESMDVNEEIQAKNDVEGLEDMLAGMGSSTNSTKRPTMDDFRSLVSRLNSFTTSIGLGL
;
A
#
# COMPACT_ATOMS: atom_id res chain seq x y z
N MET A 1 -74.33 -24.60 3.34
CA MET A 1 -73.41 -25.25 2.40
C MET A 1 -72.09 -24.53 2.60
N ASP A 2 -71.16 -25.15 3.33
CA ASP A 2 -69.80 -24.62 3.43
C ASP A 2 -69.05 -25.00 2.17
N SER A 3 -68.54 -23.99 1.46
CA SER A 3 -67.84 -24.21 0.20
C SER A 3 -66.48 -24.83 0.50
N PRO A 4 -66.14 -26.01 -0.06
CA PRO A 4 -64.84 -26.67 0.17
C PRO A 4 -63.61 -25.90 -0.33
N TRP A 5 -63.81 -24.67 -0.83
CA TRP A 5 -62.81 -23.80 -1.43
C TRP A 5 -62.56 -22.52 -0.60
N ASP A 6 -63.36 -22.27 0.45
CA ASP A 6 -63.24 -21.08 1.31
C ASP A 6 -62.01 -21.15 2.24
N ASP A 7 -61.66 -22.36 2.69
CA ASP A 7 -60.52 -22.64 3.58
C ASP A 7 -59.14 -22.51 2.87
N SER A 8 -59.13 -22.43 1.53
CA SER A 8 -57.90 -22.35 0.72
C SER A 8 -57.44 -20.93 0.42
N ILE A 9 -58.32 -19.93 0.59
CA ILE A 9 -58.02 -18.53 0.29
C ILE A 9 -57.31 -17.88 1.48
N ASP A 10 -57.72 -18.20 2.71
CA ASP A 10 -57.09 -17.70 3.93
C ASP A 10 -55.65 -18.22 4.07
N ASP A 11 -55.39 -19.49 3.76
CA ASP A 11 -54.04 -20.08 3.81
C ASP A 11 -53.08 -19.44 2.77
N ASP A 12 -53.58 -19.07 1.58
CA ASP A 12 -52.78 -18.39 0.56
C ASP A 12 -52.58 -16.89 0.85
N VAL A 13 -53.52 -16.23 1.55
CA VAL A 13 -53.34 -14.87 2.08
C VAL A 13 -52.31 -14.85 3.20
N HIS A 14 -52.40 -15.76 4.17
CA HIS A 14 -51.43 -15.87 5.26
C HIS A 14 -50.03 -16.26 4.76
N ARG A 15 -49.93 -17.18 3.78
CA ARG A 15 -48.64 -17.50 3.17
C ARG A 15 -48.02 -16.29 2.48
N ARG A 16 -48.82 -15.50 1.76
CA ARG A 16 -48.36 -14.24 1.15
C ARG A 16 -47.88 -13.25 2.20
N GLU A 17 -48.63 -13.04 3.29
CA GLU A 17 -48.24 -12.12 4.38
C GLU A 17 -46.90 -12.54 5.00
N VAL A 18 -46.71 -13.83 5.28
CA VAL A 18 -45.45 -14.37 5.80
C VAL A 18 -44.30 -14.19 4.80
N GLU A 19 -44.55 -14.40 3.50
CA GLU A 19 -43.55 -14.14 2.45
C GLU A 19 -43.21 -12.64 2.37
N TRP A 20 -44.19 -11.75 2.48
CA TRP A 20 -43.97 -10.29 2.50
C TRP A 20 -43.15 -9.85 3.71
N ASP A 21 -43.42 -10.38 4.91
CA ASP A 21 -42.67 -10.06 6.11
C ASP A 21 -41.23 -10.58 6.04
N ASN A 22 -41.04 -11.78 5.49
CA ASN A 22 -39.71 -12.34 5.24
C ASN A 22 -38.93 -11.48 4.22
N ILE A 23 -39.58 -11.05 3.14
CA ILE A 23 -38.97 -10.17 2.14
C ILE A 23 -38.61 -8.82 2.78
N ALA A 24 -39.53 -8.20 3.54
CA ALA A 24 -39.32 -6.91 4.17
C ALA A 24 -38.18 -6.94 5.21
N SER A 25 -38.13 -7.98 6.05
CA SER A 25 -37.05 -8.17 7.02
C SER A 25 -35.70 -8.41 6.34
N ASN A 26 -35.66 -9.19 5.25
CA ASN A 26 -34.45 -9.39 4.46
C ASN A 26 -33.96 -8.09 3.82
N PHE A 27 -34.85 -7.28 3.22
CA PHE A 27 -34.47 -5.99 2.66
C PHE A 27 -33.99 -5.01 3.72
N THR A 28 -34.62 -4.99 4.90
CA THR A 28 -34.21 -4.14 6.01
C THR A 28 -32.82 -4.54 6.53
N ASN A 29 -32.59 -5.84 6.74
CA ASN A 29 -31.31 -6.37 7.20
C ASN A 29 -30.21 -6.16 6.15
N ALA A 30 -30.51 -6.41 4.88
CA ALA A 30 -29.58 -6.18 3.78
C ALA A 30 -29.22 -4.69 3.66
N GLY A 31 -30.21 -3.80 3.65
CA GLY A 31 -30.00 -2.36 3.57
C GLY A 31 -29.27 -1.79 4.79
N TYR A 32 -29.49 -2.33 5.99
CA TYR A 32 -28.73 -1.95 7.17
C TYR A 32 -27.25 -2.38 7.08
N ARG A 33 -27.00 -3.62 6.64
CA ARG A 33 -25.62 -4.10 6.44
C ARG A 33 -24.91 -3.31 5.35
N GLU A 34 -25.59 -3.06 4.24
CA GLU A 34 -25.08 -2.25 3.13
C GLU A 34 -24.79 -0.82 3.57
N GLY A 35 -25.69 -0.19 4.35
CA GLY A 35 -25.47 1.14 4.89
C GLY A 35 -24.26 1.23 5.83
N ILE A 36 -24.04 0.22 6.67
CA ILE A 36 -22.82 0.13 7.50
C ILE A 36 -21.58 -0.01 6.63
N THR A 37 -21.60 -0.92 5.65
CA THR A 37 -20.45 -1.15 4.77
C THR A 37 -20.13 0.10 3.97
N ALA A 38 -21.13 0.74 3.36
CA ALA A 38 -20.96 1.96 2.58
C ALA A 38 -20.43 3.12 3.45
N GLY A 39 -20.89 3.25 4.70
CA GLY A 39 -20.37 4.25 5.64
C GLY A 39 -18.91 4.01 6.01
N LYS A 40 -18.52 2.74 6.25
CA LYS A 40 -17.13 2.36 6.53
C LYS A 40 -16.23 2.61 5.32
N GLU A 41 -16.69 2.21 4.14
CA GLU A 41 -15.94 2.38 2.88
C GLU A 41 -15.76 3.86 2.55
N GLY A 42 -16.79 4.69 2.72
CA GLY A 42 -16.68 6.13 2.48
C GLY A 42 -15.65 6.81 3.38
N ALA A 43 -15.66 6.50 4.68
CA ALA A 43 -14.67 7.04 5.62
C ALA A 43 -13.24 6.54 5.32
N LEU A 44 -13.11 5.26 4.93
CA LEU A 44 -11.83 4.67 4.54
C LEU A 44 -11.26 5.32 3.26
N GLN A 45 -12.12 5.60 2.27
CA GLN A 45 -11.73 6.17 1.00
C GLN A 45 -11.24 7.62 1.14
N GLU A 46 -11.88 8.43 1.98
CA GLU A 46 -11.42 9.80 2.25
C GLU A 46 -10.01 9.81 2.88
N GLY A 47 -9.75 8.91 3.83
CA GLY A 47 -8.42 8.73 4.42
C GLY A 47 -7.37 8.28 3.39
N PHE A 48 -7.73 7.34 2.52
CA PHE A 48 -6.85 6.89 1.44
C PHE A 48 -6.53 8.02 0.45
N ASP A 49 -7.53 8.77 -0.02
CA ASP A 49 -7.36 9.83 -1.00
C ASP A 49 -6.43 10.93 -0.45
N SER A 50 -6.62 11.32 0.81
CA SER A 50 -5.75 12.27 1.51
C SER A 50 -4.31 11.76 1.62
N GLY A 51 -4.10 10.51 2.05
CA GLY A 51 -2.77 9.91 2.16
C GLY A 51 -2.09 9.76 0.80
N PHE A 52 -2.84 9.41 -0.24
CA PHE A 52 -2.35 9.29 -1.61
C PHE A 52 -1.95 10.65 -2.18
N GLU A 53 -2.75 11.70 -2.01
CA GLU A 53 -2.44 13.03 -2.53
C GLU A 53 -1.24 13.66 -1.80
N THR A 54 -1.22 13.61 -0.48
CA THR A 54 -0.24 14.32 0.35
C THR A 54 1.13 13.64 0.35
N THR A 55 1.13 12.30 0.39
CA THR A 55 2.34 11.52 0.68
C THR A 55 2.62 10.49 -0.41
N GLY A 56 1.61 9.68 -0.78
CA GLY A 56 1.74 8.58 -1.72
C GLY A 56 2.28 8.98 -3.10
N ALA A 57 1.54 9.85 -3.79
CA ALA A 57 1.84 10.27 -5.15
C ALA A 57 3.13 11.11 -5.25
N PRO A 58 3.40 12.10 -4.38
CA PRO A 58 4.64 12.87 -4.43
C PRO A 58 5.87 11.99 -4.19
N LEU A 59 5.85 11.17 -3.13
CA LEU A 59 6.99 10.33 -2.76
C LEU A 59 7.21 9.22 -3.79
N GLY A 60 6.14 8.56 -4.24
CA GLY A 60 6.21 7.53 -5.28
C GLY A 60 6.77 8.08 -6.59
N ARG A 61 6.40 9.30 -6.97
CA ARG A 61 6.95 9.98 -8.16
C ARG A 61 8.43 10.28 -8.01
N GLU A 62 8.88 10.74 -6.84
CA GLU A 62 10.29 11.05 -6.59
C GLU A 62 11.17 9.79 -6.65
N VAL A 63 10.76 8.72 -5.96
CA VAL A 63 11.44 7.42 -5.98
C VAL A 63 11.47 6.85 -7.40
N GLY A 64 10.33 6.87 -8.11
CA GLY A 64 10.24 6.42 -9.48
C GLY A 64 11.16 7.20 -10.44
N ARG A 65 11.23 8.53 -10.28
CA ARG A 65 12.14 9.38 -11.07
C ARG A 65 13.60 9.01 -10.82
N ALA A 66 14.01 8.89 -9.55
CA ALA A 66 15.39 8.55 -9.20
C ALA A 66 15.80 7.18 -9.77
N ARG A 67 14.94 6.17 -9.63
CA ARG A 67 15.13 4.83 -10.22
C ARG A 67 15.24 4.89 -11.73
N GLY A 68 14.33 5.60 -12.39
CA GLY A 68 14.32 5.74 -13.85
C GLY A 68 15.61 6.37 -14.39
N ILE A 69 16.09 7.45 -13.74
CA ILE A 69 17.37 8.08 -14.11
C ILE A 69 18.53 7.10 -13.94
N ALA A 70 18.62 6.42 -12.79
CA ALA A 70 19.69 5.44 -12.53
C ALA A 70 19.67 4.29 -13.55
N SER A 71 18.49 3.75 -13.87
CA SER A 71 18.33 2.69 -14.88
C SER A 71 18.69 3.15 -16.29
N ALA A 72 18.32 4.38 -16.68
CA ALA A 72 18.69 4.93 -17.98
C ALA A 72 20.21 5.07 -18.13
N ILE A 73 20.88 5.58 -17.10
CA ILE A 73 22.35 5.69 -17.08
C ILE A 73 23.00 4.30 -17.14
N LEU A 74 22.49 3.32 -16.40
CA LEU A 74 22.98 1.94 -16.45
C LEU A 74 22.78 1.30 -17.82
N SER A 75 21.65 1.53 -18.49
CA SER A 75 21.42 1.04 -19.85
C SER A 75 22.43 1.65 -20.81
N LEU A 76 22.66 2.96 -20.71
CA LEU A 76 23.62 3.67 -21.56
C LEU A 76 25.06 3.19 -21.35
N LEU A 77 25.44 2.91 -20.09
CA LEU A 77 26.73 2.30 -19.72
C LEU A 77 26.91 0.91 -20.33
N ASN A 78 25.85 0.09 -20.35
CA ASN A 78 25.91 -1.27 -20.89
C ASN A 78 25.95 -1.27 -22.43
N ASP A 79 25.15 -0.42 -23.08
CA ASP A 79 25.06 -0.37 -24.55
C ASP A 79 26.25 0.37 -25.17
N THR A 80 26.77 1.39 -24.49
CA THR A 80 27.84 2.26 -25.00
C THR A 80 28.89 2.60 -23.93
N PRO A 81 29.74 1.63 -23.53
CA PRO A 81 30.68 1.81 -22.42
C PRO A 81 31.73 2.92 -22.65
N HIS A 82 31.95 3.33 -23.91
CA HIS A 82 32.89 4.40 -24.25
C HIS A 82 32.22 5.77 -24.53
N ALA A 83 30.89 5.82 -24.66
CA ALA A 83 30.20 7.06 -25.02
C ALA A 83 30.19 8.10 -23.88
N LEU A 84 30.31 7.63 -22.63
CA LEU A 84 30.31 8.49 -21.46
C LEU A 84 31.72 8.84 -20.96
N GLY A 85 32.77 8.22 -21.52
CA GLY A 85 34.17 8.46 -21.10
C GLY A 85 34.40 8.24 -19.59
N LEU A 86 33.62 7.36 -18.97
CA LEU A 86 33.58 7.17 -17.52
C LEU A 86 34.65 6.19 -17.04
N ASP A 87 35.24 6.51 -15.89
CA ASP A 87 36.09 5.59 -15.15
C ASP A 87 35.28 4.38 -14.62
N GLU A 88 35.93 3.23 -14.51
CA GLU A 88 35.30 2.00 -14.02
C GLU A 88 34.78 2.13 -12.58
N SER A 89 35.39 3.01 -11.77
CA SER A 89 34.90 3.39 -10.43
C SER A 89 33.53 4.09 -10.50
N ALA A 90 33.36 5.03 -11.43
CA ALA A 90 32.10 5.74 -11.63
C ALA A 90 30.99 4.79 -12.10
N ALA A 91 31.31 3.82 -12.95
CA ALA A 91 30.34 2.80 -13.36
C ALA A 91 29.90 1.92 -12.19
N ASN A 92 30.81 1.59 -11.28
CA ASN A 92 30.48 0.82 -10.07
C ASN A 92 29.65 1.61 -9.07
N ASP A 93 29.94 2.91 -8.90
CA ASP A 93 29.15 3.80 -8.04
C ASP A 93 27.68 3.87 -8.50
N ILE A 94 27.40 3.83 -9.80
CA ILE A 94 26.03 3.93 -10.30
C ILE A 94 25.29 2.60 -10.19
N ARG A 95 26.00 1.48 -10.33
CA ARG A 95 25.44 0.16 -10.01
C ARG A 95 25.08 0.05 -8.52
N ASP A 96 25.92 0.61 -7.65
CA ASP A 96 25.65 0.66 -6.20
C ASP A 96 24.46 1.58 -5.88
N ILE A 97 24.41 2.80 -6.44
CA ILE A 97 23.27 3.70 -6.25
C ILE A 97 21.98 3.06 -6.77
N ALA A 98 22.01 2.40 -7.93
CA ALA A 98 20.83 1.75 -8.49
C ALA A 98 20.36 0.55 -7.65
N SER A 99 21.28 -0.26 -7.13
CA SER A 99 20.92 -1.41 -6.26
C SER A 99 20.36 -0.95 -4.91
N GLN A 100 20.91 0.12 -4.35
CA GLN A 100 20.37 0.74 -3.14
C GLN A 100 18.99 1.34 -3.42
N LEU A 101 18.82 2.12 -4.50
CA LEU A 101 17.53 2.69 -4.88
C LEU A 101 16.47 1.61 -5.16
N SER A 102 16.83 0.44 -5.71
CA SER A 102 15.88 -0.66 -5.95
C SER A 102 15.43 -1.35 -4.67
N ASN A 103 16.30 -1.41 -3.65
CA ASN A 103 16.00 -2.08 -2.39
C ASN A 103 15.14 -1.24 -1.43
N ILE A 104 15.07 0.07 -1.63
CA ILE A 104 14.27 0.93 -0.76
C ILE A 104 12.77 0.67 -0.96
N ARG A 105 12.03 0.35 0.10
CA ARG A 105 10.56 0.21 0.02
C ARG A 105 9.86 1.52 0.33
N PHE A 106 8.63 1.63 -0.13
CA PHE A 106 7.79 2.78 0.21
C PHE A 106 7.51 2.85 1.71
N SER A 107 7.33 1.69 2.37
CA SER A 107 7.14 1.57 3.83
C SER A 107 8.34 2.06 4.64
N ASP A 108 9.54 2.11 4.06
CA ASP A 108 10.75 2.56 4.75
C ASP A 108 10.95 4.08 4.68
N ILE A 109 10.44 4.73 3.63
CA ILE A 109 10.60 6.18 3.41
C ILE A 109 9.35 6.96 3.80
N ALA A 110 8.17 6.33 3.75
CA ALA A 110 6.92 6.98 4.08
C ALA A 110 6.98 7.53 5.52
N PRO A 111 6.60 8.80 5.73
CA PRO A 111 6.41 9.33 7.07
C PRO A 111 5.44 8.43 7.86
N PRO A 112 5.73 8.12 9.13
CA PRO A 112 4.78 7.40 9.97
C PRO A 112 3.48 8.21 10.07
N ASP A 113 2.36 7.54 9.83
CA ASP A 113 1.03 8.13 9.94
C ASP A 113 0.65 8.25 11.41
N LEU A 114 1.01 9.38 12.02
CA LEU A 114 0.75 9.65 13.42
C LEU A 114 -0.75 9.62 13.72
N GLU A 115 -1.61 10.09 12.82
CA GLU A 115 -3.06 10.10 13.03
C GLU A 115 -3.62 8.66 13.07
N ALA A 116 -3.13 7.78 12.19
CA ALA A 116 -3.48 6.36 12.23
C ALA A 116 -2.95 5.66 13.49
N GLU A 117 -1.71 5.93 13.92
CA GLU A 117 -1.14 5.37 15.15
C GLU A 117 -1.89 5.80 16.41
N GLU A 118 -2.28 7.08 16.47
CA GLU A 118 -3.04 7.64 17.59
C GLU A 118 -4.45 7.07 17.67
N HIS A 119 -5.12 6.93 16.54
CA HIS A 119 -6.44 6.33 16.44
C HIS A 119 -6.43 4.83 16.80
N GLU A 120 -5.44 4.06 16.33
CA GLU A 120 -5.25 2.66 16.73
C GLU A 120 -4.97 2.52 18.24
N ARG A 121 -4.18 3.43 18.80
CA ARG A 121 -3.90 3.49 20.23
C ARG A 121 -5.17 3.77 21.03
N GLU A 122 -6.01 4.70 20.57
CA GLU A 122 -7.28 5.04 21.23
C GLU A 122 -8.33 3.93 21.13
N HIS A 123 -8.45 3.26 19.99
CA HIS A 123 -9.32 2.10 19.83
C HIS A 123 -8.93 0.93 20.74
N ARG A 124 -7.63 0.63 20.82
CA ARG A 124 -7.07 -0.40 21.71
C ARG A 124 -7.35 -0.11 23.18
N LEU A 125 -7.31 1.17 23.57
CA LEU A 125 -7.61 1.63 24.92
C LEU A 125 -9.12 1.62 25.22
N ALA A 126 -9.98 1.92 24.24
CA ALA A 126 -11.42 2.07 24.43
C ALA A 126 -12.20 0.73 24.40
N ASN A 127 -11.89 -0.17 23.46
CA ASN A 127 -12.66 -1.41 23.25
C ASN A 127 -11.88 -2.70 23.55
N GLY A 128 -10.56 -2.62 23.76
CA GLY A 128 -9.71 -3.81 23.92
C GLY A 128 -9.57 -4.67 22.65
N GLU A 129 -10.22 -4.28 21.55
CA GLU A 129 -10.09 -4.86 20.22
C GLU A 129 -9.11 -4.02 19.40
N SER A 130 -8.15 -4.68 18.76
CA SER A 130 -7.42 -4.11 17.64
C SER A 130 -8.40 -3.88 16.48
N MET A 131 -8.16 -2.85 15.67
CA MET A 131 -8.88 -2.71 14.41
C MET A 131 -8.79 -4.01 13.62
N ASP A 132 -9.86 -4.38 12.93
CA ASP A 132 -9.86 -5.48 11.97
C ASP A 132 -8.99 -5.04 10.78
N VAL A 133 -7.67 -5.15 10.96
CA VAL A 133 -6.70 -4.80 9.91
C VAL A 133 -6.93 -5.83 8.83
N ASN A 134 -7.25 -5.37 7.61
CA ASN A 134 -7.49 -6.21 6.45
C ASN A 134 -6.45 -7.36 6.43
N GLU A 135 -6.92 -8.62 6.39
CA GLU A 135 -6.06 -9.82 6.49
C GLU A 135 -4.89 -9.79 5.50
N GLU A 136 -5.10 -9.15 4.35
CA GLU A 136 -4.09 -8.93 3.32
C GLU A 136 -2.93 -8.02 3.76
N ILE A 137 -3.21 -6.97 4.55
CA ILE A 137 -2.18 -6.06 5.08
C ILE A 137 -1.33 -6.78 6.12
N GLN A 138 -1.97 -7.59 6.98
CA GLN A 138 -1.25 -8.41 7.96
C GLN A 138 -0.34 -9.43 7.26
N ALA A 139 -0.89 -10.15 6.26
CA ALA A 139 -0.11 -11.10 5.47
C ALA A 139 1.07 -10.43 4.76
N LYS A 140 0.88 -9.22 4.23
CA LYS A 140 1.95 -8.44 3.61
C LYS A 140 3.04 -8.08 4.62
N ASN A 141 2.67 -7.60 5.80
CA ASN A 141 3.62 -7.27 6.86
C ASN A 141 4.42 -8.50 7.32
N ASP A 142 3.77 -9.66 7.42
CA ASP A 142 4.42 -10.92 7.78
C ASP A 142 5.44 -11.35 6.72
N VAL A 143 5.08 -11.23 5.43
CA VAL A 143 5.99 -11.50 4.32
C VAL A 143 7.18 -10.54 4.33
N GLU A 144 6.95 -9.24 4.56
CA GLU A 144 8.02 -8.24 4.67
C GLU A 144 8.98 -8.57 5.83
N GLY A 145 8.46 -9.04 6.96
CA GLY A 145 9.27 -9.48 8.10
C GLY A 145 10.10 -10.73 7.80
N LEU A 146 9.55 -11.69 7.06
CA LEU A 146 10.28 -12.88 6.61
C LEU A 146 11.40 -12.53 5.64
N GLU A 147 11.17 -11.58 4.73
CA GLU A 147 12.19 -11.07 3.81
C GLU A 147 13.35 -10.40 4.57
N ASP A 148 13.05 -9.61 5.61
CA ASP A 148 14.06 -8.97 6.46
C ASP A 148 14.91 -10.02 7.21
N MET A 149 14.29 -11.09 7.73
CA MET A 149 15.00 -12.20 8.38
C MET A 149 15.90 -12.96 7.40
N LEU A 150 15.42 -13.20 6.17
CA LEU A 150 16.18 -13.89 5.14
C LEU A 150 17.36 -13.04 4.63
N ALA A 151 17.16 -11.74 4.44
CA ALA A 151 18.22 -10.80 4.09
C ALA A 151 19.33 -10.75 5.15
N GLY A 152 18.95 -10.81 6.43
CA GLY A 152 19.90 -10.88 7.56
C GLY A 152 20.69 -12.20 7.65
N MET A 153 20.16 -13.30 7.11
CA MET A 153 20.82 -14.62 7.16
C MET A 153 21.78 -14.86 5.99
N GLY A 154 21.60 -14.15 4.86
CA GLY A 154 22.43 -14.27 3.65
C GLY A 154 23.71 -13.42 3.64
N SER A 155 23.85 -12.45 4.54
CA SER A 155 24.98 -11.51 4.58
C SER A 155 25.68 -11.55 5.95
N SER A 156 26.86 -12.17 6.02
CA SER A 156 27.68 -12.29 7.24
C SER A 156 28.35 -10.97 7.69
N THR A 157 27.95 -9.83 7.12
CA THR A 157 28.53 -8.51 7.43
C THR A 157 27.44 -7.47 7.59
N ASN A 158 27.36 -6.90 8.80
CA ASN A 158 26.56 -5.76 9.26
C ASN A 158 25.05 -5.85 9.02
N SER A 159 24.31 -5.89 10.14
CA SER A 159 22.87 -5.67 10.22
C SER A 159 22.43 -4.58 9.23
N THR A 160 21.69 -4.96 8.19
CA THR A 160 21.14 -4.05 7.19
C THR A 160 20.08 -3.20 7.86
N LYS A 161 20.50 -2.04 8.38
CA LYS A 161 19.60 -1.03 8.93
C LYS A 161 18.60 -0.67 7.84
N ARG A 162 17.30 -0.66 8.16
CA ARG A 162 16.26 -0.26 7.21
C ARG A 162 16.62 1.09 6.59
N PRO A 163 16.54 1.22 5.25
CA PRO A 163 16.93 2.45 4.59
C PRO A 163 16.02 3.58 5.04
N THR A 164 16.58 4.69 5.49
CA THR A 164 15.81 5.83 5.99
C THR A 164 15.58 6.88 4.90
N MET A 165 14.65 7.80 5.14
CA MET A 165 14.42 8.95 4.24
C MET A 165 15.70 9.79 4.01
N ASP A 166 16.58 9.88 5.01
CA ASP A 166 17.87 10.57 4.86
C ASP A 166 18.81 9.82 3.91
N ASP A 167 18.80 8.48 3.93
CA ASP A 167 19.57 7.65 3.00
C ASP A 167 19.07 7.87 1.56
N PHE A 168 17.75 7.90 1.36
CA PHE A 168 17.15 8.20 0.05
C PHE A 168 17.58 9.59 -0.45
N ARG A 169 17.51 10.62 0.39
CA ARG A 169 17.95 11.98 0.03
C ARG A 169 19.44 12.03 -0.32
N SER A 170 20.28 11.30 0.42
CA SER A 170 21.71 11.21 0.13
C SER A 170 21.98 10.55 -1.22
N LEU A 171 21.23 9.50 -1.56
CA LEU A 171 21.33 8.79 -2.85
C LEU A 171 20.88 9.67 -4.00
N VAL A 172 19.78 10.40 -3.85
CA VAL A 172 19.31 11.36 -4.86
C VAL A 172 20.35 12.48 -5.08
N SER A 173 20.95 13.01 -4.01
CA SER A 173 22.00 14.03 -4.14
C SER A 173 23.27 13.49 -4.82
N ARG A 174 23.66 12.23 -4.54
CA ARG A 174 24.77 11.55 -5.20
C ARG A 174 24.47 11.36 -6.69
N LEU A 175 23.27 10.91 -7.02
CA LEU A 175 22.82 10.71 -8.40
C LEU A 175 22.83 12.03 -9.19
N ASN A 176 22.34 13.13 -8.61
CA ASN A 176 22.32 14.44 -9.27
C ASN A 176 23.73 15.02 -9.49
N SER A 177 24.63 14.82 -8.53
CA SER A 177 26.04 15.19 -8.71
C SER A 177 26.67 14.43 -9.88
N PHE A 178 26.30 13.17 -10.03
CA PHE A 178 26.79 12.32 -11.11
C PHE A 178 26.18 12.66 -12.48
N THR A 179 24.88 12.93 -12.57
CA THR A 179 24.27 13.38 -13.83
C THR A 179 24.89 14.70 -14.30
N THR A 180 25.22 15.58 -13.36
CA THR A 180 25.92 16.84 -13.64
C THR A 180 27.35 16.60 -14.15
N SER A 181 28.09 15.65 -13.57
CA SER A 181 29.47 15.35 -14.04
C SER A 181 29.51 14.78 -15.45
N ILE A 182 28.45 14.10 -15.88
CA ILE A 182 28.30 13.56 -17.25
C ILE A 182 27.79 14.62 -18.24
N GLY A 183 27.32 15.77 -17.77
CA GLY A 183 26.73 16.80 -18.62
C GLY A 183 25.30 16.47 -19.09
N LEU A 184 24.65 15.49 -18.46
CA LEU A 184 23.23 15.15 -18.66
C LEU A 184 22.35 15.92 -17.67
N GLY A 185 22.67 17.20 -17.42
CA GLY A 185 21.94 18.04 -16.46
C GLY A 185 20.45 18.09 -16.79
N LEU A 186 19.63 17.66 -15.83
CA LEU A 186 18.17 17.80 -15.81
C LEU A 186 17.75 19.04 -15.03
#